data_AF-A0AAD0JFE2-F1
#
_entry.id   AF-A0AAD0JFE2-F1
#
_cell.length_a   1.000
_cell.length_b   1.000
_cell.length_c   1.000
_cell.angle_alpha   90.00
_cell.angle_beta   90.00
_cell.angle_gamma   90.00
#
_symmetry.space_group_name_H-M   'P 1'
#
loop_
_entity.id
_entity.type
_entity.pdbx_description
1 polymer ?
#
loop_
_entity_poly.entity_id
_entity_poly.type
_entity_poly.pdbx_seq_one_letter_code
_entity_poly.pdbx_strand_id
1 'polypeptide(L)'
;MLNVLIMAALAAASSPSAPYGDCLLGNIQPGLSDRAVNLVQQACAAKHPGSFAASLELERRQAAQRQVQFDAARMAVQRAAEAAARAADVAAHAAAEREAARAKRAEAK
;
A
#
# COMPACT_ATOMS: atom_id res chain seq x y z
N MET A 1 -32.52 1.78 -1.60
CA MET A 1 -31.79 0.49 -1.54
C MET A 1 -30.35 0.60 -1.02
N LEU A 2 -29.87 1.80 -0.65
CA LEU A 2 -28.52 2.01 -0.12
C LEU A 2 -28.32 1.44 1.31
N ASN A 3 -29.39 1.42 2.12
CA ASN A 3 -29.31 0.98 3.52
C ASN A 3 -29.10 -0.54 3.70
N VAL A 4 -29.50 -1.37 2.72
CA VAL A 4 -29.34 -2.83 2.82
C VAL A 4 -27.88 -3.24 2.55
N LEU A 5 -27.20 -2.52 1.66
CA LEU A 5 -25.80 -2.75 1.32
C LEU A 5 -24.86 -2.42 2.50
N ILE A 6 -25.20 -1.42 3.31
CA ILE A 6 -24.40 -1.04 4.49
C ILE A 6 -24.51 -2.09 5.60
N MET A 7 -25.71 -2.67 5.81
CA MET A 7 -25.91 -3.70 6.84
C MET A 7 -25.23 -5.04 6.49
N ALA A 8 -25.14 -5.38 5.20
CA ALA A 8 -24.40 -6.57 4.76
C ALA A 8 -22.88 -6.45 4.99
N ALA A 9 -22.31 -5.25 4.84
CA ALA A 9 -20.90 -5.00 5.14
C ALA A 9 -20.60 -5.08 6.65
N LEU A 10 -21.54 -4.65 7.50
CA LEU A 10 -21.39 -4.69 8.96
C LEU A 10 -21.54 -6.11 9.54
N ALA A 11 -22.37 -6.96 8.94
CA ALA A 11 -22.49 -8.36 9.34
C ALA A 11 -21.25 -9.20 9.00
N ALA A 12 -20.51 -8.83 7.95
CA ALA A 12 -19.20 -9.39 7.62
C ALA A 12 -18.06 -8.88 8.53
N ALA A 13 -18.32 -7.85 9.35
CA ALA A 13 -17.41 -7.36 10.39
C ALA A 13 -17.58 -8.09 11.73
N SER A 14 -18.29 -9.22 11.74
CA SER A 14 -18.15 -10.21 12.81
C SER A 14 -16.73 -10.77 12.74
N SER A 15 -15.81 -10.04 13.36
CA SER A 15 -14.44 -10.48 13.51
C SER A 15 -14.51 -11.87 14.14
N PRO A 16 -14.03 -12.92 13.46
CA PRO A 16 -13.95 -14.22 14.11
C PRO A 16 -13.19 -13.99 15.41
N SER A 17 -13.66 -14.62 16.50
CA SER A 17 -12.89 -14.65 17.75
C SER A 17 -11.43 -14.92 17.37
N ALA A 18 -10.52 -14.08 17.86
CA ALA A 18 -9.10 -14.19 17.59
C ALA A 18 -8.37 -14.58 18.88
N PRO A 19 -8.57 -15.81 19.42
CA PRO A 19 -8.02 -16.22 20.70
C PRO A 19 -6.52 -15.99 20.84
N TYR A 20 -5.76 -16.14 19.75
CA TYR A 20 -4.34 -15.83 19.73
C TYR A 20 -4.09 -14.33 19.98
N GLY A 21 -4.77 -13.44 19.25
CA GLY A 21 -4.65 -11.99 19.42
C GLY A 21 -5.12 -11.51 20.79
N ASP A 22 -6.24 -12.05 21.29
CA ASP A 22 -6.76 -11.74 22.63
C ASP A 22 -5.77 -12.18 23.74
N CYS A 23 -5.14 -13.36 23.56
CA CYS A 23 -4.08 -13.83 24.45
C CYS A 23 -2.88 -12.90 24.46
N LEU A 24 -2.44 -12.41 23.30
CA LEU A 24 -1.35 -11.42 23.23
C LEU A 24 -1.71 -10.11 23.92
N LEU A 25 -2.90 -9.56 23.63
CA LEU A 25 -3.36 -8.30 24.21
C LEU A 25 -3.49 -8.36 25.74
N GLY A 26 -3.86 -9.53 26.29
CA GLY A 26 -3.93 -9.73 27.73
C GLY A 26 -2.59 -9.91 28.44
N ASN A 27 -1.50 -10.22 27.72
CA ASN A 27 -0.21 -10.60 28.33
C ASN A 27 0.97 -9.72 27.90
N ILE A 28 0.90 -9.01 26.78
CA ILE A 28 1.94 -8.07 26.35
C ILE A 28 1.62 -6.70 26.96
N GLN A 29 2.50 -6.26 27.87
CA GLN A 29 2.46 -4.94 28.48
C GLN A 29 3.64 -4.07 28.01
N PRO A 30 3.51 -2.73 28.04
CA PRO A 30 4.64 -1.85 27.83
C PRO A 30 5.79 -2.16 28.81
N GLY A 31 7.03 -2.09 28.34
CA GLY A 31 8.22 -2.33 29.16
C GLY A 31 8.67 -3.79 29.25
N LEU A 32 7.97 -4.73 28.62
CA LEU A 32 8.53 -6.07 28.40
C LEU A 32 9.74 -5.99 27.46
N SER A 33 10.78 -6.77 27.78
CA SER A 33 11.87 -7.00 26.83
C SER A 33 11.40 -7.81 25.63
N ASP A 34 12.08 -7.67 24.49
CA ASP A 34 11.79 -8.45 23.28
C ASP A 34 11.79 -9.96 23.54
N ARG A 35 12.68 -10.42 24.44
CA ARG A 35 12.73 -11.83 24.86
C ARG A 35 11.46 -12.26 25.58
N ALA A 36 10.94 -11.42 26.48
CA ALA A 36 9.70 -11.70 27.21
C ALA A 36 8.49 -11.68 26.26
N VAL A 37 8.44 -10.72 25.33
CA VAL A 37 7.41 -10.67 24.28
C VAL A 37 7.41 -11.96 23.45
N ASN A 38 8.58 -12.42 23.00
CA ASN A 38 8.70 -13.67 22.23
C ASN A 38 8.19 -14.89 23.02
N LEU A 39 8.47 -14.98 24.32
CA LEU A 39 7.96 -16.08 25.16
C LEU A 39 6.44 -16.05 25.28
N VAL A 40 5.84 -14.87 25.46
CA VAL A 40 4.38 -14.70 25.50
C VAL A 40 3.76 -15.12 24.16
N GLN A 41 4.35 -14.71 23.04
CA GLN A 41 3.88 -15.12 21.71
C GLN A 41 3.92 -16.63 21.53
N GLN A 42 5.02 -17.29 21.92
CA GLN A 42 5.14 -18.75 21.85
C GLN A 42 4.10 -19.45 22.73
N ALA A 43 3.88 -18.96 23.95
CA ALA A 43 2.88 -19.53 24.85
C ALA A 43 1.46 -19.38 24.30
N CYS A 44 1.10 -18.21 23.77
CA CYS A 44 -0.20 -17.96 23.15
C CYS A 44 -0.39 -18.78 21.87
N ALA A 45 0.66 -18.94 21.05
CA ALA A 45 0.62 -19.77 19.85
C ALA A 45 0.41 -21.25 20.19
N ALA A 46 1.09 -21.76 21.22
CA ALA A 46 0.92 -23.13 21.70
C ALA A 46 -0.49 -23.39 22.27
N LYS A 47 -1.07 -22.40 22.97
CA LYS A 47 -2.42 -22.48 23.53
C LYS A 47 -3.52 -22.39 22.45
N HIS A 48 -3.27 -21.65 21.37
CA HIS A 48 -4.26 -21.36 20.32
C HIS A 48 -3.70 -21.61 18.90
N PRO A 49 -3.30 -22.84 18.55
CA PRO A 49 -2.56 -23.13 17.32
C PRO A 49 -3.36 -22.84 16.04
N GLY A 50 -4.67 -23.11 16.03
CA GLY A 50 -5.53 -22.81 14.89
C GLY A 50 -5.72 -21.31 14.65
N SER A 51 -5.93 -20.54 15.71
CA SER A 51 -6.05 -19.07 15.63
C SER A 51 -4.72 -18.43 15.24
N PHE A 52 -3.60 -18.96 15.73
CA PHE A 52 -2.27 -18.55 15.32
C PHE A 52 -2.04 -18.79 13.81
N ALA A 53 -2.32 -19.99 13.31
CA ALA A 53 -2.19 -20.29 11.88
C ALA A 53 -3.07 -19.39 11.00
N ALA A 54 -4.30 -19.11 11.45
CA ALA A 54 -5.20 -18.18 10.76
C ALA A 54 -4.64 -16.74 10.72
N SER A 55 -4.00 -16.29 11.80
CA SER A 55 -3.36 -14.96 11.84
C SER A 55 -2.20 -14.86 10.84
N LEU A 56 -1.35 -15.88 10.74
CA LEU A 56 -0.25 -15.93 9.77
C LEU A 56 -0.76 -15.92 8.33
N GLU A 57 -1.84 -16.65 8.05
CA GLU A 57 -2.45 -16.68 6.73
C GLU A 57 -3.05 -15.32 6.34
N LEU A 58 -3.67 -14.62 7.29
CA LEU A 58 -4.15 -13.26 7.08
C LEU A 58 -3.00 -12.30 6.75
N GLU A 59 -1.90 -12.34 7.52
CA GLU A 59 -0.72 -11.51 7.28
C GLU A 59 -0.13 -11.74 5.89
N ARG A 60 -0.02 -13.01 5.45
CA ARG A 60 0.44 -13.36 4.10
C ARG A 60 -0.45 -12.76 3.02
N ARG A 61 -1.77 -12.87 3.16
CA ARG A 61 -2.73 -12.31 2.19
C ARG A 61 -2.61 -10.78 2.14
N GLN A 62 -2.52 -10.12 3.29
CA GLN A 62 -2.35 -8.68 3.35
C GLN A 62 -1.00 -8.23 2.77
N ALA A 63 0.08 -8.97 3.00
CA ALA A 63 1.39 -8.69 2.41
C ALA A 63 1.34 -8.79 0.88
N ALA A 64 0.74 -9.84 0.33
CA ALA A 64 0.54 -9.99 -1.11
C ALA A 64 -0.30 -8.85 -1.71
N GLN A 65 -1.40 -8.46 -1.04
CA GLN A 65 -2.21 -7.33 -1.48
C GLN A 65 -1.44 -6.01 -1.47
N ARG A 66 -0.63 -5.75 -0.45
CA ARG A 66 0.23 -4.55 -0.39
C ARG A 66 1.23 -4.53 -1.54
N GLN A 67 1.87 -5.67 -1.85
CA GLN A 67 2.80 -5.77 -2.99
C GLN A 67 2.12 -5.39 -4.30
N VAL A 68 0.94 -5.94 -4.59
CA VAL A 68 0.17 -5.59 -5.79
C VAL A 68 -0.14 -4.10 -5.86
N GLN A 69 -0.51 -3.48 -4.74
CA GLN A 69 -0.76 -2.03 -4.69
C GLN A 69 0.50 -1.20 -4.93
N PHE A 70 1.64 -1.60 -4.34
CA PHE A 70 2.92 -0.94 -4.56
C PHE A 70 3.36 -1.04 -6.02
N ASP A 71 3.22 -2.20 -6.63
CA ASP A 71 3.58 -2.40 -8.04
C ASP A 71 2.69 -1.57 -8.96
N ALA A 72 1.37 -1.54 -8.70
CA ALA A 72 0.45 -0.69 -9.43
C ALA A 72 0.81 0.81 -9.31
N ALA A 73 1.15 1.26 -8.09
CA ALA A 73 1.59 2.62 -7.84
C ALA A 73 2.90 2.94 -8.57
N ARG A 74 3.88 2.04 -8.53
CA ARG A 74 5.15 2.19 -9.27
C ARG A 74 4.92 2.33 -10.76
N MET A 75 4.08 1.47 -11.35
CA MET A 75 3.76 1.54 -12.77
C MET A 75 3.01 2.83 -13.15
N ALA A 76 2.17 3.35 -12.26
CA ALA A 76 1.49 4.63 -12.47
C ALA A 76 2.48 5.81 -12.44
N VAL A 77 3.40 5.82 -11.46
CA VAL A 77 4.47 6.84 -11.35
C VAL A 77 5.38 6.80 -12.57
N GLN A 78 5.78 5.61 -13.02
CA GLN A 78 6.60 5.47 -14.22
C GLN A 78 5.91 6.03 -15.46
N ARG A 79 4.63 5.68 -15.67
CA ARG A 79 3.84 6.23 -16.79
C ARG A 79 3.71 7.75 -16.73
N ALA A 80 3.52 8.31 -15.53
CA ALA A 80 3.46 9.75 -15.34
C ALA A 80 4.80 10.43 -15.64
N ALA A 81 5.92 9.84 -15.20
CA ALA A 81 7.26 10.35 -15.49
C ALA A 81 7.57 10.32 -16.99
N GLU A 82 7.23 9.24 -17.68
CA GLU A 82 7.39 9.13 -19.14
C GLU A 82 6.52 10.14 -19.89
N ALA A 83 5.29 10.39 -19.42
CA ALA A 83 4.43 11.42 -20.01
C ALA A 83 4.99 12.83 -19.79
N ALA A 84 5.54 13.12 -18.61
CA ALA A 84 6.19 14.38 -18.30
C ALA A 84 7.45 14.60 -19.16
N ALA A 85 8.27 13.56 -19.34
CA ALA A 85 9.44 13.61 -20.22
C ALA A 85 9.04 13.95 -21.67
N ARG A 86 8.04 13.24 -22.22
CA ARG A 86 7.53 13.55 -23.58
C ARG A 86 6.98 14.98 -23.70
N ALA A 87 6.28 15.47 -22.67
CA ALA A 87 5.76 16.83 -22.67
C ALA A 87 6.90 17.87 -22.65
N ALA A 88 7.97 17.61 -21.88
CA ALA A 88 9.15 18.45 -21.86
C ALA A 88 9.87 18.46 -23.21
N ASP A 89 10.01 17.30 -23.87
CA ASP A 89 10.60 17.21 -25.20
C ASP A 89 9.81 18.03 -26.22
N VAL A 90 8.47 17.90 -26.23
CA VAL A 90 7.60 18.67 -27.13
C VAL A 90 7.74 20.18 -26.87
N ALA A 91 7.78 20.59 -25.59
CA ALA A 91 7.96 21.99 -25.23
C ALA A 91 9.32 22.54 -25.67
N ALA A 92 10.39 21.75 -25.52
CA ALA A 92 11.73 22.12 -25.97
C ALA A 92 11.81 22.28 -27.50
N HIS A 93 11.23 21.34 -28.26
CA HIS A 93 11.18 21.44 -29.72
C HIS A 93 10.36 22.67 -30.18
N ALA A 94 9.20 22.91 -29.56
CA ALA A 94 8.38 24.08 -29.88
C ALA A 94 9.09 25.41 -29.54
N ALA A 95 9.92 25.45 -28.49
CA ALA A 95 10.75 26.61 -28.17
C ALA A 95 11.83 26.84 -29.23
N ALA A 96 12.54 25.79 -29.64
CA ALA A 96 13.56 25.86 -30.68
C ALA A 96 12.99 26.34 -32.04
N GLU A 97 11.83 25.83 -32.46
CA GLU A 97 11.14 26.29 -33.67
C GLU A 97 10.76 27.78 -33.60
N ARG A 98 10.31 28.25 -32.44
CA ARG A 98 10.00 29.67 -32.23
C ARG A 98 11.24 30.55 -32.30
N GLU A 99 12.37 30.09 -31.77
CA GLU A 99 13.65 30.80 -31.84
C GLU A 99 14.18 30.86 -33.28
N ALA A 100 14.15 29.74 -34.01
CA ALA A 100 14.54 29.69 -35.42
C ALA A 100 13.67 30.62 -36.28
N ALA A 101 12.35 30.66 -36.04
CA ALA A 101 11.45 31.58 -36.72
C ALA A 101 11.75 33.06 -36.41
N ARG A 102 12.17 33.38 -35.17
CA ARG A 102 12.61 34.74 -34.79
C ARG A 102 13.91 35.13 -35.49
N ALA A 103 14.89 34.23 -35.56
CA ALA A 103 16.17 34.47 -36.23
C ALA A 103 15.96 34.78 -37.73
N LYS A 104 15.20 33.95 -38.44
CA LYS A 104 14.88 34.17 -39.87
C LYS A 104 14.18 35.51 -40.14
N ARG A 105 13.30 35.95 -39.22
CA ARG A 105 12.63 37.25 -39.33
C ARG A 105 13.58 38.43 -39.10
N ALA A 106 14.63 38.26 -38.30
CA ALA A 106 15.63 39.29 -38.06
C ALA A 106 16.56 39.46 -39.26
N GLU A 107 16.91 38.38 -39.96
CA GLU A 107 17.73 38.41 -41.18
C GLU A 107 17.01 38.97 -42.41
N ALA A 108 15.68 38.90 -42.43
CA ALA A 108 14.84 39.41 -43.52
C ALA A 108 14.51 40.92 -43.42
N LYS A 109 15.07 41.62 -42.43
CA LYS A 109 14.91 43.06 -42.17
C LYS A 109 16.22 43.80 -42.41
#